data_AF-A0A1L7XV35-F1
#
_entry.id   AF-A0A1L7XV35-F1
#
_cell.length_a   1.000
_cell.length_b   1.000
_cell.length_c   1.000
_cell.angle_alpha   90.00
_cell.angle_beta   90.00
_cell.angle_gamma   90.00
#
_symmetry.space_group_name_H-M   'P 1'
#
loop_
_entity.id
_entity.type
_entity.pdbx_description
1 polymer ?
#
loop_
_entity_poly.entity_id
_entity_poly.type
_entity_poly.pdbx_seq_one_letter_code
_entity_poly.pdbx_strand_id
1 'polypeptide(L)'
;MAFPNRLLTPPTWRLVGLGLTTTIFALGALAIVSPAVGAESLGVIPTTLEGREVAGKGMIFLGVRDLAAAGALYWYYFEGKQKEMGVLTLAWTLVCVVDTWVATQGPKGWDSGIWTLCGGAAAVTFVGLGLVQS
;
A
#
# COMPACT_ATOMS: atom_id res chain seq x y z
N MET A 1 6.55 18.88 9.98
CA MET A 1 6.77 20.09 9.16
C MET A 1 5.52 20.31 8.32
N ALA A 2 4.90 21.50 8.42
CA ALA A 2 3.73 21.84 7.61
C ALA A 2 4.20 22.30 6.22
N PHE A 3 3.58 21.79 5.15
CA PHE A 3 3.80 22.34 3.81
C PHE A 3 3.30 23.81 3.81
N PRO A 4 4.01 24.74 3.17
CA PRO A 4 3.74 26.18 3.27
C PRO A 4 2.42 26.63 2.62
N ASN A 5 1.69 25.76 1.90
CA ASN A 5 0.40 26.07 1.29
C ASN A 5 -0.56 24.87 1.39
N ARG A 6 -1.85 25.12 1.64
CA ARG A 6 -2.92 24.11 1.49
C ARG A 6 -3.05 23.74 0.01
N LEU A 7 -2.24 22.79 -0.45
CA LEU A 7 -2.21 22.31 -1.85
C LEU A 7 -3.59 21.86 -2.33
N LEU A 8 -4.38 21.24 -1.45
CA LEU A 8 -5.77 20.84 -1.68
C LEU A 8 -6.64 21.23 -0.49
N THR A 9 -7.95 21.31 -0.71
CA THR A 9 -8.92 21.57 0.36
C THR A 9 -9.10 20.32 1.26
N PRO A 10 -9.46 20.48 2.54
CA PRO A 10 -9.74 19.35 3.45
C PRO A 10 -10.65 18.25 2.88
N PRO A 11 -11.82 18.55 2.27
CA PRO A 11 -12.66 17.50 1.69
C PRO A 11 -12.02 16.80 0.50
N THR A 12 -11.17 17.49 -0.27
CA THR A 12 -10.41 16.87 -1.36
C THR A 12 -9.41 15.85 -0.82
N TRP A 13 -8.65 16.21 0.21
CA TRP A 13 -7.72 15.28 0.86
C TRP A 13 -8.42 14.05 1.41
N ARG A 14 -9.60 14.24 2.02
CA ARG A 14 -10.44 13.15 2.51
C ARG A 14 -10.84 12.17 1.41
N LEU A 15 -11.23 12.66 0.24
CA LEU A 15 -11.58 11.82 -0.91
C LEU A 15 -10.36 11.10 -1.50
N VAL A 16 -9.23 11.78 -1.60
CA VAL A 16 -7.97 11.17 -2.05
C VAL A 16 -7.53 10.06 -1.08
N GLY A 17 -7.62 10.31 0.23
CA GLY A 17 -7.38 9.30 1.26
C GLY A 17 -8.30 8.09 1.14
N LEU A 18 -9.59 8.32 0.87
CA LEU A 18 -10.55 7.24 0.64
C LEU A 18 -10.17 6.42 -0.60
N GLY A 19 -9.82 7.08 -1.70
CA GLY A 19 -9.38 6.40 -2.93
C GLY A 19 -8.09 5.59 -2.73
N LEU A 20 -7.17 6.07 -1.89
CA LEU A 20 -5.99 5.30 -1.52
C LEU A 20 -6.38 4.07 -0.67
N THR A 21 -7.30 4.24 0.27
CA THR A 21 -7.80 3.18 1.13
C THR A 21 -8.48 2.06 0.33
N THR A 22 -9.31 2.42 -0.65
CA THR A 22 -9.96 1.45 -1.55
C THR A 22 -8.93 0.69 -2.39
N THR A 23 -7.85 1.36 -2.80
CA THR A 23 -6.75 0.71 -3.54
C THR A 23 -6.01 -0.30 -2.66
N ILE A 24 -5.66 0.06 -1.42
CA ILE A 24 -5.02 -0.86 -0.46
C ILE A 24 -5.94 -2.07 -0.21
N PHE A 25 -7.24 -1.83 -0.02
CA PHE A 25 -8.21 -2.91 0.13
C PHE A 25 -8.24 -3.85 -1.09
N ALA A 26 -8.31 -3.29 -2.30
CA ALA A 26 -8.38 -4.07 -3.53
C ALA A 26 -7.13 -4.92 -3.75
N LEU A 27 -5.94 -4.36 -3.48
CA LEU A 27 -4.67 -5.09 -3.56
C LEU A 27 -4.62 -6.22 -2.53
N GLY A 28 -5.02 -5.96 -1.29
CA GLY A 28 -5.08 -6.98 -0.25
C GLY A 28 -6.05 -8.11 -0.58
N ALA A 29 -7.25 -7.77 -1.07
CA ALA A 29 -8.24 -8.74 -1.52
C ALA A 29 -7.73 -9.57 -2.70
N LEU A 30 -7.06 -8.94 -3.67
CA LEU A 30 -6.46 -9.63 -4.81
C LEU A 30 -5.37 -10.62 -4.36
N ALA A 31 -4.51 -10.23 -3.42
CA ALA A 31 -3.46 -11.11 -2.90
C ALA A 31 -4.01 -12.35 -2.17
N ILE A 32 -5.21 -12.25 -1.57
CA ILE A 32 -5.89 -13.39 -0.92
C ILE A 32 -6.62 -14.25 -1.95
N VAL A 33 -7.37 -13.65 -2.87
CA VAL A 33 -8.21 -14.37 -3.84
C VAL A 33 -7.38 -15.01 -4.94
N SER A 34 -6.34 -14.32 -5.40
CA SER A 34 -5.41 -14.81 -6.43
C SER A 34 -3.95 -14.58 -6.02
N PRO A 35 -3.43 -15.39 -5.08
CA PRO A 35 -2.05 -15.29 -4.60
C PRO A 35 -1.02 -15.38 -5.73
N ALA A 36 -1.29 -16.20 -6.76
CA ALA A 36 -0.38 -16.34 -7.90
C ALA A 36 -0.23 -15.04 -8.69
N VAL A 37 -1.33 -14.34 -8.97
CA VAL A 37 -1.31 -13.05 -9.67
C VAL A 37 -0.63 -11.97 -8.82
N GLY A 38 -0.88 -11.97 -7.50
CA GLY A 38 -0.18 -11.09 -6.57
C GLY A 38 1.34 -11.30 -6.61
N ALA A 39 1.78 -12.56 -6.49
CA ALA A 39 3.20 -12.90 -6.54
C ALA A 39 3.85 -12.51 -7.88
N GLU A 40 3.20 -12.80 -9.00
CA GLU A 40 3.69 -12.44 -10.34
C GLU A 40 3.82 -10.92 -10.53
N SER A 41 2.87 -10.13 -10.00
CA SER A 41 2.92 -8.67 -10.08
C SER A 41 4.09 -8.07 -9.29
N LEU A 42 4.54 -8.75 -8.23
CA LEU A 42 5.74 -8.41 -7.47
C LEU A 42 7.02 -9.03 -8.07
N GLY A 43 6.92 -9.71 -9.21
CA GLY A 43 8.05 -10.37 -9.87
C GLY A 43 8.48 -11.67 -9.20
N VAL A 44 7.70 -12.19 -8.25
CA VAL A 44 7.94 -13.46 -7.58
C VAL A 44 7.35 -14.58 -8.44
N ILE A 45 8.18 -15.15 -9.31
CA ILE A 45 7.82 -16.27 -10.18
C ILE A 45 8.48 -17.54 -9.64
N PRO A 46 7.78 -18.35 -8.82
CA PRO A 46 8.35 -19.56 -8.25
C PRO A 46 8.59 -20.61 -9.35
N THR A 47 9.82 -21.11 -9.44
CA THR A 47 10.21 -22.19 -10.37
C THR A 47 10.10 -23.58 -9.77
N THR A 48 9.92 -23.67 -8.45
CA THR A 48 9.76 -24.93 -7.70
C THR A 48 8.37 -25.01 -7.07
N LEU A 49 7.93 -26.24 -6.80
CA LEU A 49 6.63 -26.49 -6.18
C LEU A 49 6.59 -25.94 -4.73
N GLU A 50 7.67 -26.13 -3.98
CA GLU A 50 7.85 -25.56 -2.64
C GLU A 50 7.83 -24.02 -2.65
N GLY A 51 8.52 -23.39 -3.62
CA GLY A 51 8.51 -21.95 -3.78
C GLY A 51 7.12 -21.38 -4.08
N ARG A 52 6.27 -22.14 -4.80
CA ARG A 52 4.87 -21.75 -5.07
C ARG A 52 4.02 -21.77 -3.81
N GLU A 53 4.20 -22.77 -2.94
CA GLU A 53 3.47 -22.81 -1.65
C GLU A 53 3.90 -21.67 -0.72
N VAL A 54 5.21 -21.40 -0.63
CA VAL A 54 5.74 -20.31 0.19
C VAL A 54 5.26 -18.95 -0.33
N ALA A 55 5.33 -18.72 -1.64
CA ALA A 55 4.82 -17.49 -2.25
C ALA A 55 3.31 -17.32 -2.02
N GLY A 56 2.54 -18.41 -2.14
CA GLY A 56 1.10 -18.40 -1.88
C GLY A 56 0.76 -18.00 -0.44
N LYS A 57 1.43 -18.61 0.55
CA LYS A 57 1.26 -18.23 1.97
C LYS A 57 1.70 -16.80 2.24
N GLY A 58 2.81 -16.37 1.64
CA GLY A 58 3.33 -15.00 1.73
C GLY A 58 2.33 -13.97 1.24
N MET A 59 1.69 -14.21 0.08
CA MET A 59 0.67 -13.32 -0.47
C MET A 59 -0.59 -13.25 0.40
N ILE A 60 -0.99 -14.35 1.05
CA ILE A 60 -2.12 -14.33 1.98
C ILE A 60 -1.79 -13.45 3.20
N PHE A 61 -0.59 -13.59 3.79
CA PHE A 61 -0.16 -12.74 4.90
C PHE A 61 -0.10 -11.26 4.50
N LEU A 62 0.45 -10.99 3.32
CA LEU A 62 0.50 -9.65 2.75
C LEU A 62 -0.91 -9.08 2.55
N GLY A 63 -1.83 -9.88 2.02
CA GLY A 63 -3.21 -9.46 1.79
C GLY A 63 -4.00 -9.19 3.09
N VAL A 64 -3.84 -10.02 4.13
CA VAL A 64 -4.50 -9.79 5.42
C VAL A 64 -4.00 -8.50 6.09
N ARG A 65 -2.70 -8.23 6.00
CA ARG A 65 -2.08 -6.99 6.49
C ARG A 65 -2.69 -5.77 5.79
N ASP A 66 -2.83 -5.83 4.47
CA ASP A 66 -3.41 -4.76 3.66
C ASP A 66 -4.90 -4.56 3.97
N LEU A 67 -5.67 -5.64 4.13
CA LEU A 67 -7.09 -5.56 4.55
C LEU A 67 -7.25 -4.98 5.96
N ALA A 68 -6.38 -5.32 6.91
CA ALA A 68 -6.42 -4.77 8.26
C ALA A 68 -6.17 -3.26 8.25
N ALA A 69 -5.16 -2.80 7.50
CA ALA A 69 -4.89 -1.38 7.34
C ALA A 69 -6.04 -0.66 6.65
N ALA A 70 -6.59 -1.22 5.57
CA ALA A 70 -7.73 -0.64 4.87
C ALA A 70 -8.99 -0.55 5.76
N GLY A 71 -9.27 -1.58 6.56
CA GLY A 71 -10.38 -1.57 7.52
C GLY A 71 -10.26 -0.44 8.53
N ALA A 72 -9.07 -0.24 9.11
CA ALA A 72 -8.82 0.87 10.03
C ALA A 72 -8.93 2.24 9.34
N LEU A 73 -8.43 2.37 8.11
CA LEU A 73 -8.55 3.60 7.32
C LEU A 73 -10.01 3.94 6.97
N TYR A 74 -10.83 2.94 6.60
CA TYR A 74 -12.26 3.14 6.38
C TYR A 74 -12.96 3.60 7.66
N TRP A 75 -12.61 3.00 8.80
CA TRP A 75 -13.16 3.40 10.08
C TRP A 75 -12.87 4.88 10.39
N TYR A 76 -11.61 5.32 10.24
CA TYR A 76 -11.24 6.72 10.42
C TYR A 76 -11.91 7.66 9.41
N TYR A 77 -12.12 7.20 8.18
CA TYR A 77 -12.86 7.96 7.18
C TYR A 77 -14.32 8.19 7.60
N PHE A 78 -15.00 7.16 8.13
CA PHE A 78 -16.38 7.26 8.61
C PHE A 78 -16.50 8.18 9.83
N GLU A 79 -15.55 8.08 10.77
CA GLU A 79 -15.51 8.96 11.96
C GLU A 79 -15.06 10.39 11.64
N GLY A 80 -14.60 10.67 10.41
CA GLY A 80 -14.08 11.99 10.02
C GLY A 80 -12.71 12.31 10.61
N LYS A 81 -11.99 11.32 11.13
CA LYS A 81 -10.67 11.42 11.77
C LYS A 81 -9.53 11.49 10.75
N GLN A 82 -9.44 12.60 10.04
CA GLN A 82 -8.49 12.79 8.92
C GLN A 82 -7.02 12.70 9.37
N LYS A 83 -6.70 13.21 10.56
CA LYS A 83 -5.32 13.20 11.07
C LYS A 83 -4.87 11.80 11.40
N GLU A 84 -5.71 11.02 12.06
CA GLU A 84 -5.46 9.62 12.44
C GLU A 84 -5.36 8.74 11.19
N MET A 85 -6.23 8.99 10.21
CA MET A 85 -6.14 8.38 8.88
C MET A 85 -4.78 8.67 8.23
N GLY A 86 -4.36 9.95 8.22
CA GLY A 86 -3.06 10.35 7.69
C GLY A 86 -1.88 9.74 8.43
N VAL A 87 -1.92 9.65 9.76
CA VAL A 87 -0.88 8.99 10.57
C VAL A 87 -0.77 7.51 10.22
N LEU A 88 -1.90 6.81 10.09
CA LEU A 88 -1.90 5.40 9.69
C LEU A 88 -1.38 5.24 8.26
N THR A 89 -1.79 6.08 7.32
CA THR A 89 -1.27 6.08 5.94
C THR A 89 0.24 6.34 5.92
N LEU A 90 0.76 7.26 6.74
CA LEU A 90 2.20 7.50 6.87
C LEU A 90 2.93 6.31 7.48
N ALA A 91 2.39 5.67 8.52
CA ALA A 91 2.97 4.44 9.04
C ALA A 91 3.00 3.33 7.98
N TRP A 92 1.95 3.25 7.16
CA TRP A 92 1.85 2.31 6.04
C TRP A 92 2.90 2.55 4.95
N THR A 93 3.42 3.77 4.80
CA THR A 93 4.52 4.03 3.84
C THR A 93 5.75 3.17 4.14
N LEU A 94 6.04 2.90 5.41
CA LEU A 94 7.16 2.04 5.81
C LEU A 94 6.97 0.63 5.25
N VAL A 95 5.73 0.14 5.26
CA VAL A 95 5.37 -1.16 4.69
C VAL A 95 5.61 -1.15 3.18
N CYS A 96 5.15 -0.11 2.46
CA CYS A 96 5.41 0.02 1.02
C CYS A 96 6.92 0.09 0.68
N VAL A 97 7.71 0.79 1.50
CA VAL A 97 9.17 0.89 1.33
C VAL A 97 9.82 -0.47 1.54
N VAL A 98 9.43 -1.20 2.58
CA VAL A 98 9.95 -2.55 2.85
C VAL A 98 9.54 -3.52 1.75
N ASP A 99 8.30 -3.49 1.28
CA ASP A 99 7.84 -4.32 0.17
C ASP A 99 8.65 -4.04 -1.11
N THR A 100 8.95 -2.77 -1.39
CA THR A 100 9.81 -2.36 -2.50
C THR A 100 11.24 -2.88 -2.33
N TRP A 101 11.80 -2.77 -1.13
CA TRP A 101 13.14 -3.24 -0.80
C TRP A 101 13.26 -4.77 -0.89
N VAL A 102 12.23 -5.51 -0.48
CA VAL A 102 12.20 -6.97 -0.62
C VAL A 102 12.05 -7.36 -2.10
N ALA A 103 11.22 -6.64 -2.86
CA ALA A 103 11.07 -6.87 -4.29
C ALA A 103 12.35 -6.61 -5.09
N THR A 104 13.19 -5.64 -4.69
CA THR A 104 14.47 -5.36 -5.36
C THR A 104 15.52 -6.46 -5.17
N GLN A 105 15.37 -7.31 -4.15
CA GLN A 105 16.23 -8.48 -3.93
C GLN A 105 15.83 -9.68 -4.81
N GLY A 106 14.74 -9.57 -5.57
CA GLY A 106 14.27 -10.61 -6.47
C GLY A 106 15.11 -10.78 -7.74
N PRO A 107 14.95 -11.89 -8.46
CA PRO A 107 15.75 -12.25 -9.65
C PRO A 107 15.59 -11.29 -10.84
N LYS A 108 14.57 -10.42 -10.83
CA LYS A 108 14.39 -9.35 -11.84
C LYS A 108 15.22 -8.09 -11.59
N GLY A 109 15.89 -7.95 -10.44
CA GLY A 109 16.73 -6.78 -10.14
C GLY A 109 15.97 -5.45 -10.23
N TRP A 110 16.65 -4.35 -10.58
CA TRP A 110 16.08 -3.00 -10.77
C TRP A 110 15.29 -2.87 -12.08
N ASP A 111 14.19 -3.59 -12.20
CA ASP A 111 13.33 -3.61 -13.38
C ASP A 111 12.22 -2.52 -13.33
N SER A 112 11.46 -2.37 -14.42
CA SER A 112 10.35 -1.40 -14.54
C SER A 112 9.31 -1.49 -13.41
N GLY A 113 9.08 -2.68 -12.85
CA GLY A 113 8.13 -2.88 -11.73
C GLY A 113 8.51 -2.15 -10.44
N ILE A 114 9.80 -1.90 -10.19
CA ILE A 114 10.26 -1.18 -9.00
C ILE A 114 9.95 0.31 -9.08
N TRP A 115 9.96 0.89 -10.28
CA TRP A 115 9.53 2.27 -10.48
C TRP A 115 8.05 2.46 -10.10
N THR A 116 7.21 1.47 -10.39
CA THR A 116 5.80 1.49 -9.97
C THR A 116 5.67 1.41 -8.44
N LEU A 117 6.47 0.58 -7.76
CA LEU A 117 6.46 0.47 -6.30
C LEU A 117 6.98 1.74 -5.61
N CYS A 118 8.07 2.31 -6.10
CA CYS A 118 8.58 3.60 -5.64
C CYS A 118 7.58 4.74 -5.86
N GLY A 119 6.93 4.77 -7.03
CA GLY A 119 5.86 5.73 -7.33
C GLY A 119 4.67 5.57 -6.39
N GLY A 120 4.27 4.33 -6.09
CA GLY A 120 3.24 4.02 -5.11
C GLY A 120 3.59 4.50 -3.70
N ALA A 121 4.81 4.21 -3.21
CA ALA A 121 5.27 4.66 -1.90
C ALA A 121 5.31 6.20 -1.79
N ALA A 122 5.77 6.88 -2.84
CA ALA A 122 5.76 8.35 -2.90
C ALA A 122 4.34 8.90 -2.86
N ALA A 123 3.40 8.31 -3.60
CA ALA A 123 1.99 8.69 -3.59
C ALA A 123 1.34 8.48 -2.21
N VAL A 124 1.56 7.32 -1.57
CA VAL A 124 1.07 7.02 -0.21
C VAL A 124 1.60 8.05 0.79
N THR A 125 2.89 8.39 0.71
CA THR A 125 3.52 9.38 1.59
C THR A 125 2.92 10.76 1.38
N PHE A 126 2.74 11.17 0.14
CA PHE A 126 2.15 12.46 -0.20
C PHE A 126 0.71 12.59 0.31
N VAL A 127 -0.11 11.53 0.13
CA VAL A 127 -1.49 11.49 0.63
C VAL A 127 -1.53 11.51 2.16
N GLY A 128 -0.67 10.73 2.82
CA GLY A 128 -0.57 10.71 4.28
C GLY A 128 -0.20 12.09 4.85
N LEU A 129 0.79 12.76 4.26
CA LEU A 129 1.16 14.13 4.65
C LEU A 129 0.01 15.12 4.44
N GLY A 130 -0.71 15.01 3.33
CA GLY A 130 -1.88 15.85 3.04
C GLY A 130 -3.02 15.66 4.04
N LEU A 131 -3.29 14.42 4.44
CA LEU A 131 -4.31 14.07 5.44
C LEU A 131 -3.95 14.57 6.85
N VAL A 132 -2.68 14.49 7.27
CA VAL A 132 -2.23 14.98 8.59
C VAL A 132 -2.32 16.51 8.69
N GLN A 133 -2.19 17.21 7.57
CA GLN A 133 -2.23 18.67 7.50
C GLN A 133 -3.65 19.24 7.35
N SER A 134 -4.61 18.40 6.97
CA SER A 134 -6.03 18.75 6.82
C SER A 134 -6.73 18.98 8.16
#